data_AF-A0A5D2KEI3-F1
#
_entry.id   AF-A0A5D2KEI3-F1
#
_cell.length_a   1.000
_cell.length_b   1.000
_cell.length_c   1.000
_cell.angle_alpha   90.00
_cell.angle_beta   90.00
_cell.angle_gamma   90.00
#
_symmetry.space_group_name_H-M   'P 1'
#
loop_
_entity.id
_entity.type
_entity.pdbx_description
1 polymer ?
#
loop_
_entity_poly.entity_id
_entity_poly.type
_entity_poly.pdbx_seq_one_letter_code
_entity_poly.pdbx_strand_id
1 'polypeptide(L)'
;MYIVAIENYTKRKMLTKASGFVDFNFPEDLNGHGTAFDKSVEVLKNSLLDAMKKVTLDKVDVIMVSLNTDDLSNISSYLCDLVNMGGYLEMKENVVVCTSSCNHGHDYYTLSGGLAPWVIEVGLCNSGGRFITQVELGGGTQIKGFGSFMDKDVDYCELIHWSEYVLYKFLFRLYCNFNIGRIKELFNANVAGILCSSQIHDYQSYELYRPVVYVTEIDGIKIQKYIDNKKKKVKIYQTINEEQDGDLCKVGLISGKGSNPYDPYVLKLNICAPGKDILCANKYNAQNMYAHY
;
A
#
# COMPACT_ATOMS: atom_id res chain seq x y z
N MET A 1 7.54 -3.99 10.22
CA MET A 1 8.82 -4.14 9.47
C MET A 1 8.82 -5.52 8.84
N TYR A 2 9.13 -5.76 7.56
CA TYR A 2 8.99 -7.10 6.95
C TYR A 2 10.15 -7.46 6.03
N ILE A 3 10.78 -8.61 6.29
CA ILE A 3 11.69 -9.31 5.37
C ILE A 3 10.97 -10.55 4.87
N VAL A 4 11.00 -10.76 3.56
CA VAL A 4 10.35 -11.87 2.88
C VAL A 4 11.42 -12.70 2.23
N ALA A 5 11.47 -13.98 2.60
CA ALA A 5 12.45 -14.90 2.09
C ALA A 5 11.79 -15.91 1.15
N ILE A 6 12.17 -15.90 -0.12
CA ILE A 6 11.57 -16.76 -1.14
C ILE A 6 12.57 -17.87 -1.47
N GLU A 7 12.20 -19.11 -1.14
CA GLU A 7 12.90 -20.31 -1.60
C GLU A 7 12.29 -20.76 -2.94
N ASN A 8 13.14 -21.20 -3.87
CA ASN A 8 12.69 -21.80 -5.11
C ASN A 8 11.75 -22.99 -4.84
N TYR A 9 10.53 -22.92 -5.39
CA TYR A 9 9.40 -23.85 -5.22
C TYR A 9 9.74 -25.34 -5.51
N THR A 10 10.91 -25.60 -6.09
CA THR A 10 11.39 -26.93 -6.50
C THR A 10 12.13 -27.71 -5.41
N LYS A 11 12.57 -27.09 -4.30
CA LYS A 11 13.32 -27.77 -3.23
C LYS A 11 12.45 -27.91 -1.98
N ARG A 12 11.80 -29.07 -1.83
CA ARG A 12 11.05 -29.45 -0.62
C ARG A 12 11.98 -29.61 0.59
N LYS A 13 12.39 -28.51 1.24
CA LYS A 13 13.15 -28.56 2.50
C LYS A 13 12.37 -27.90 3.64
N MET A 14 12.56 -28.47 4.83
CA MET A 14 11.98 -27.98 6.07
C MET A 14 12.94 -26.95 6.67
N LEU A 15 12.52 -25.68 6.74
CA LEU A 15 13.34 -24.54 7.18
C LEU A 15 13.77 -24.69 8.65
N THR A 16 14.96 -24.17 8.98
CA THR A 16 15.54 -24.32 10.31
C THR A 16 14.92 -23.31 11.28
N LYS A 17 14.30 -23.84 12.33
CA LYS A 17 13.67 -23.06 13.40
C LYS A 17 14.76 -22.36 14.23
N ALA A 18 15.17 -21.13 13.92
CA ALA A 18 16.16 -20.48 14.80
C ALA A 18 15.50 -19.91 16.06
N SER A 19 15.85 -20.54 17.18
CA SER A 19 15.61 -20.10 18.55
C SER A 19 16.40 -18.84 18.88
N GLY A 20 15.74 -17.82 19.42
CA GLY A 20 16.34 -16.54 19.80
C GLY A 20 15.79 -15.32 19.05
N PHE A 21 14.99 -15.57 17.99
CA PHE A 21 14.17 -14.56 17.35
C PHE A 21 12.73 -14.76 17.82
N VAL A 22 12.04 -13.67 18.17
CA VAL A 22 10.59 -13.70 18.25
C VAL A 22 10.09 -13.88 16.83
N ASP A 23 9.86 -15.13 16.43
CA ASP A 23 8.75 -15.48 15.56
C ASP A 23 8.50 -16.98 15.68
N PHE A 24 7.48 -17.25 16.48
CA PHE A 24 6.87 -18.55 16.69
C PHE A 24 6.33 -19.09 15.37
N ASN A 25 6.14 -20.41 15.30
CA ASN A 25 5.12 -20.98 14.41
C ASN A 25 3.83 -20.15 14.60
N PHE A 26 3.47 -19.31 13.63
CA PHE A 26 2.53 -18.18 13.78
C PHE A 26 2.96 -17.13 14.82
N PRO A 27 3.42 -15.97 14.36
CA PRO A 27 3.18 -14.70 15.00
C PRO A 27 2.14 -14.00 14.14
N GLU A 28 0.99 -13.65 14.70
CA GLU A 28 0.01 -12.88 13.95
C GLU A 28 0.68 -11.62 13.39
N ASP A 29 0.77 -11.52 12.07
CA ASP A 29 1.04 -10.25 11.41
C ASP A 29 -0.08 -9.29 11.79
N LEU A 30 0.14 -8.49 12.83
CA LEU A 30 -0.89 -7.63 13.41
C LEU A 30 -1.40 -6.59 12.41
N ASN A 31 -0.66 -6.33 11.32
CA ASN A 31 -0.94 -5.27 10.37
C ASN A 31 -1.32 -5.78 8.96
N GLY A 32 -1.24 -7.09 8.68
CA GLY A 32 -1.58 -7.68 7.38
C GLY A 32 -0.54 -7.49 6.26
N HIS A 33 0.45 -6.62 6.47
CA HIS A 33 1.47 -6.31 5.46
C HIS A 33 2.47 -7.46 5.27
N GLY A 34 2.79 -8.20 6.33
CA GLY A 34 3.68 -9.34 6.22
C GLY A 34 3.02 -10.57 5.54
N THR A 35 1.74 -10.77 5.81
CA THR A 35 0.89 -11.85 5.27
C THR A 35 0.67 -11.69 3.76
N ALA A 36 0.62 -10.45 3.26
CA ALA A 36 0.62 -10.16 1.83
C ALA A 36 1.85 -10.73 1.12
N PHE A 37 2.94 -10.91 1.86
CA PHE A 37 4.18 -11.50 1.40
C PHE A 37 4.46 -12.83 2.13
N ASP A 38 3.64 -13.87 1.87
CA ASP A 38 3.80 -15.31 2.24
C ASP A 38 4.54 -15.63 3.56
N LYS A 39 5.86 -15.40 3.62
CA LYS A 39 6.71 -15.52 4.83
C LYS A 39 7.40 -14.21 5.14
N SER A 40 6.77 -13.38 5.96
CA SER A 40 7.39 -12.16 6.48
C SER A 40 7.94 -12.36 7.90
N VAL A 41 9.10 -11.78 8.19
CA VAL A 41 9.61 -11.65 9.57
C VAL A 41 9.54 -10.19 9.98
N GLU A 42 8.96 -9.90 11.14
CA GLU A 42 9.06 -8.57 11.75
C GLU A 42 10.36 -8.39 12.53
N VAL A 43 11.10 -7.33 12.23
CA VAL A 43 12.48 -7.18 12.68
C VAL A 43 12.68 -5.79 13.31
N LEU A 44 13.44 -5.67 14.39
CA LEU A 44 13.94 -4.37 14.87
C LEU A 44 15.12 -3.93 13.98
N LYS A 45 15.39 -2.62 13.81
CA LYS A 45 16.53 -2.14 13.00
C LYS A 45 17.84 -2.88 13.35
N ASN A 46 18.15 -3.04 14.64
CA ASN A 46 19.35 -3.75 15.11
C ASN A 46 19.35 -5.26 14.82
N SER A 47 18.21 -5.84 14.45
CA SER A 47 18.03 -7.26 14.16
C SER A 47 17.91 -7.55 12.65
N LEU A 48 17.86 -6.54 11.78
CA LEU A 48 17.71 -6.70 10.32
C LEU A 48 18.82 -7.56 9.73
N LEU A 49 20.06 -7.22 10.07
CA LEU A 49 21.23 -7.95 9.59
C LEU A 49 21.26 -9.40 10.10
N ASP A 50 20.83 -9.64 11.34
CA ASP A 50 20.80 -10.98 11.90
C ASP A 50 19.68 -11.83 11.29
N ALA A 51 18.54 -11.20 10.97
CA ALA A 51 17.46 -11.85 10.23
C ALA A 51 17.90 -12.23 8.81
N MET A 52 18.58 -11.34 8.09
CA MET A 52 19.13 -11.64 6.76
C MET A 52 20.10 -12.82 6.82
N LYS A 53 21.11 -12.78 7.72
CA LYS A 53 22.06 -13.89 7.93
C LYS A 53 21.38 -15.22 8.23
N LYS A 54 20.34 -15.21 9.08
CA LYS A 54 19.58 -16.41 9.42
C LYS A 54 18.88 -16.98 8.19
N VAL A 55 18.27 -16.12 7.40
CA VAL A 55 17.60 -16.49 6.15
C VAL A 55 18.59 -17.05 5.12
N THR A 56 19.83 -16.54 5.06
CA THR A 56 20.91 -17.12 4.24
C THR A 56 21.24 -18.55 4.65
N LEU A 57 21.30 -18.81 5.96
CA LEU A 57 21.59 -20.15 6.49
C LEU A 57 20.51 -21.16 6.09
N ASP A 58 19.28 -20.68 5.90
CA ASP A 58 18.16 -21.45 5.37
C ASP A 58 18.23 -21.70 3.84
N LYS A 59 19.28 -21.20 3.16
CA LYS A 59 19.60 -21.42 1.74
C LYS A 59 18.55 -20.91 0.77
N VAL A 60 18.01 -19.72 1.04
CA VAL A 60 17.09 -19.05 0.12
C VAL A 60 17.82 -18.52 -1.11
N ASP A 61 17.07 -18.28 -2.18
CA ASP A 61 17.63 -17.75 -3.44
C ASP A 61 17.44 -16.22 -3.53
N VAL A 62 16.35 -15.70 -2.94
CA VAL A 62 16.00 -14.28 -2.98
C VAL A 62 15.49 -13.82 -1.61
N ILE A 63 15.95 -12.64 -1.20
CA ILE A 63 15.46 -11.91 -0.03
C ILE A 63 14.83 -10.62 -0.51
N MET A 64 13.59 -10.37 -0.11
CA MET A 64 12.87 -9.14 -0.41
C MET A 64 12.63 -8.37 0.88
N VAL A 65 13.03 -7.11 0.89
CA VAL A 65 12.99 -6.25 2.06
C VAL A 65 12.08 -5.07 1.73
N SER A 66 10.87 -5.03 2.28
CA SER A 66 9.98 -3.88 2.09
C SER A 66 10.03 -3.00 3.32
N LEU A 67 11.09 -2.18 3.40
CA LEU A 67 11.40 -1.36 4.56
C LEU A 67 12.00 -0.02 4.17
N ASN A 68 11.60 0.99 4.94
CA ASN A 68 12.36 2.22 5.02
C ASN A 68 13.40 2.10 6.14
N THR A 69 14.69 2.06 5.79
CA THR A 69 15.80 2.09 6.74
C THR A 69 16.43 3.47 6.92
N ASP A 70 15.91 4.49 6.21
CA ASP A 70 16.57 5.75 5.91
C ASP A 70 17.29 6.37 7.10
N ASP A 71 18.60 6.41 6.95
CA ASP A 71 19.43 7.47 7.50
C ASP A 71 20.34 8.00 6.39
N LEU A 72 19.75 8.80 5.50
CA LEU A 72 20.50 9.53 4.46
C LEU A 72 21.33 10.69 5.04
N SER A 73 21.38 10.87 6.36
CA SER A 73 22.23 11.90 6.98
C SER A 73 23.71 11.55 6.93
N ASN A 74 24.05 10.27 6.65
CA ASN A 74 25.43 9.80 6.55
C ASN A 74 25.68 8.98 5.27
N ILE A 75 25.88 9.68 4.15
CA ILE A 75 26.16 9.11 2.82
C ILE A 75 27.68 8.84 2.66
N SER A 76 28.39 8.46 3.74
CA SER A 76 29.84 8.21 3.67
C SER A 76 30.19 6.88 2.99
N SER A 77 29.30 5.88 3.07
CA SER A 77 29.47 4.57 2.46
C SER A 77 28.13 3.85 2.30
N TYR A 78 27.99 3.05 1.24
CA TYR A 78 26.87 2.12 1.10
C TYR A 78 26.73 1.19 2.33
N LEU A 79 27.84 0.80 2.97
CA LEU A 79 27.85 -0.16 4.07
C LEU A 79 27.30 0.38 5.40
N CYS A 80 27.02 1.69 5.49
CA CYS A 80 26.38 2.28 6.66
C CYS A 80 24.88 1.98 6.72
N ASP A 81 24.25 1.71 5.57
CA ASP A 81 22.86 1.27 5.50
C ASP A 81 22.78 -0.25 5.68
N LEU A 82 21.83 -0.70 6.51
CA LEU A 82 21.71 -2.11 6.88
C LEU A 82 21.22 -2.99 5.72
N VAL A 83 20.38 -2.47 4.82
CA VAL A 83 19.92 -3.21 3.63
C VAL A 83 21.08 -3.39 2.67
N ASN A 84 21.87 -2.34 2.43
CA ASN A 84 23.06 -2.39 1.62
C ASN A 84 24.13 -3.33 2.21
N MET A 85 24.43 -3.23 3.50
CA MET A 85 25.38 -4.12 4.17
C MET A 85 24.91 -5.57 4.13
N GLY A 86 23.64 -5.82 4.42
CA GLY A 86 23.03 -7.13 4.27
C GLY A 86 23.17 -7.65 2.85
N GLY A 87 22.73 -6.88 1.84
CA GLY A 87 22.86 -7.23 0.43
C GLY A 87 24.29 -7.58 0.00
N TYR A 88 25.30 -6.91 0.57
CA TYR A 88 26.69 -7.23 0.29
C TYR A 88 27.11 -8.60 0.85
N LEU A 89 26.64 -8.96 2.04
CA LEU A 89 26.89 -10.27 2.64
C LEU A 89 26.14 -11.37 1.88
N GLU A 90 24.87 -11.15 1.56
CA GLU A 90 24.02 -12.10 0.84
C GLU A 90 24.53 -12.39 -0.57
N MET A 91 25.00 -11.35 -1.27
CA MET A 91 25.58 -11.49 -2.61
C MET A 91 26.78 -12.46 -2.62
N LYS A 92 27.58 -12.50 -1.55
CA LYS A 92 28.72 -13.44 -1.42
C LYS A 92 28.27 -14.90 -1.33
N GLU A 93 27.07 -15.12 -0.83
CA GLU A 93 26.43 -16.43 -0.71
C GLU A 93 25.54 -16.76 -1.93
N ASN A 94 25.60 -15.95 -2.99
CA ASN A 94 24.78 -16.04 -4.20
C ASN A 94 23.27 -15.85 -3.96
N VAL A 95 22.91 -15.04 -2.96
CA VAL A 95 21.53 -14.67 -2.65
C VAL A 95 21.26 -13.24 -3.15
N VAL A 96 20.17 -13.06 -3.90
CA VAL A 96 19.78 -11.74 -4.42
C VAL A 96 18.93 -11.00 -3.40
N VAL A 97 19.22 -9.72 -3.16
CA VAL A 97 18.42 -8.86 -2.28
C VAL A 97 17.66 -7.82 -3.08
N CYS A 98 16.35 -7.75 -2.88
CA CYS A 98 15.46 -6.75 -3.46
C CYS A 98 14.90 -5.84 -2.36
N THR A 99 14.71 -4.55 -2.66
CA THR A 99 14.03 -3.59 -1.78
C THR A 99 13.00 -2.76 -2.55
N SER A 100 12.04 -2.16 -1.86
CA SER A 100 11.13 -1.17 -2.46
C SER A 100 11.79 0.21 -2.54
N SER A 101 11.41 1.02 -3.54
CA SER A 101 11.88 2.40 -3.68
C SER A 101 11.13 3.40 -2.78
N CYS A 102 10.35 2.91 -1.82
CA CYS A 102 9.51 3.71 -0.92
C CYS A 102 8.40 4.52 -1.63
N ASN A 103 7.55 5.16 -0.80
CA ASN A 103 6.31 5.82 -1.21
C ASN A 103 6.35 7.36 -1.08
N HIS A 104 7.54 7.96 -1.19
CA HIS A 104 7.76 9.41 -1.04
C HIS A 104 7.99 10.14 -2.38
N GLY A 105 7.57 9.54 -3.49
CA GLY A 105 7.87 10.00 -4.85
C GLY A 105 7.28 11.33 -5.32
N HIS A 106 6.59 12.10 -4.48
CA HIS A 106 6.02 13.39 -4.92
C HIS A 106 7.12 14.35 -5.43
N ASP A 107 8.34 14.20 -4.93
CA ASP A 107 9.52 14.94 -5.36
C ASP A 107 10.61 14.00 -5.93
N TYR A 108 11.59 14.60 -6.62
CA TYR A 108 12.85 13.94 -6.99
C TYR A 108 13.74 13.74 -5.76
N TYR A 109 14.70 12.83 -5.83
CA TYR A 109 15.65 12.52 -4.75
C TYR A 109 14.98 11.97 -3.48
N THR A 110 14.03 11.04 -3.70
CA THR A 110 13.17 10.46 -2.66
C THR A 110 13.38 8.96 -2.49
N LEU A 111 14.39 8.39 -3.15
CA LEU A 111 14.79 6.99 -2.94
C LEU A 111 15.31 6.76 -1.53
N SER A 112 15.12 5.54 -1.05
CA SER A 112 15.04 5.24 0.37
C SER A 112 15.42 3.78 0.60
N GLY A 113 16.58 3.53 1.23
CA GLY A 113 17.16 2.20 1.46
C GLY A 113 17.66 1.46 0.19
N GLY A 114 18.66 0.57 0.34
CA GLY A 114 19.04 -0.38 -0.73
C GLY A 114 19.61 0.23 -2.03
N LEU A 115 20.30 1.36 -1.91
CA LEU A 115 20.86 2.12 -3.03
C LEU A 115 22.18 1.56 -3.57
N ALA A 116 22.73 0.52 -2.95
CA ALA A 116 23.94 -0.11 -3.43
C ALA A 116 23.75 -0.82 -4.78
N PRO A 117 24.81 -0.94 -5.61
CA PRO A 117 24.74 -1.62 -6.91
C PRO A 117 24.32 -3.10 -6.85
N TRP A 118 24.54 -3.76 -5.70
CA TRP A 118 24.24 -5.19 -5.49
C TRP A 118 22.85 -5.46 -4.89
N VAL A 119 22.07 -4.40 -4.62
CA VAL A 119 20.67 -4.51 -4.18
C VAL A 119 19.78 -4.09 -5.34
N ILE A 120 18.71 -4.85 -5.61
CA ILE A 120 17.72 -4.49 -6.63
C ILE A 120 16.65 -3.61 -5.99
N GLU A 121 16.54 -2.36 -6.42
CA GLU A 121 15.49 -1.45 -5.98
C GLU A 121 14.30 -1.50 -6.95
N VAL A 122 13.11 -1.72 -6.39
CA VAL A 122 11.87 -1.92 -7.12
C VAL A 122 10.93 -0.75 -6.90
N GLY A 123 10.61 -0.05 -7.99
CA GLY A 123 9.58 0.99 -8.01
C GLY A 123 8.19 0.44 -8.26
N LEU A 124 7.19 1.26 -7.94
CA LEU A 124 5.78 0.92 -8.09
C LEU A 124 5.25 1.40 -9.43
N CYS A 125 4.59 0.53 -10.18
CA CYS A 125 3.74 0.87 -11.32
C CYS A 125 2.31 0.33 -11.15
N ASN A 126 1.40 0.75 -12.01
CA ASN A 126 0.04 0.21 -12.03
C ASN A 126 -0.04 -1.13 -12.77
N SER A 127 -0.99 -1.96 -12.36
CA SER A 127 -1.26 -3.30 -12.93
C SER A 127 -2.13 -3.27 -14.19
N GLY A 128 -2.68 -2.10 -14.54
CA GLY A 128 -3.68 -1.94 -15.60
C GLY A 128 -5.13 -2.08 -15.13
N GLY A 129 -5.38 -2.75 -14.00
CA GLY A 129 -6.69 -2.79 -13.36
C GLY A 129 -6.83 -1.70 -12.30
N ARG A 130 -8.07 -1.28 -12.03
CA ARG A 130 -8.40 -0.41 -10.89
C ARG A 130 -9.66 -0.89 -10.17
N PHE A 131 -9.66 -0.76 -8.86
CA PHE A 131 -10.87 -0.98 -8.06
C PHE A 131 -11.79 0.23 -8.16
N ILE A 132 -12.95 0.04 -8.80
CA ILE A 132 -13.94 1.06 -9.08
C ILE A 132 -15.18 0.81 -8.22
N THR A 133 -15.58 1.82 -7.45
CA THR A 133 -16.82 1.83 -6.68
C THR A 133 -17.78 2.84 -7.32
N GLN A 134 -18.87 2.36 -7.89
CA GLN A 134 -19.84 3.23 -8.57
C GLN A 134 -20.74 3.95 -7.57
N VAL A 135 -20.97 5.24 -7.82
CA VAL A 135 -21.81 6.12 -6.99
C VAL A 135 -22.96 6.64 -7.84
N GLU A 136 -24.19 6.42 -7.41
CA GLU A 136 -25.39 6.93 -8.07
C GLU A 136 -26.12 7.93 -7.19
N LEU A 137 -26.21 9.17 -7.65
CA LEU A 137 -26.97 10.23 -6.99
C LEU A 137 -28.47 10.08 -7.32
N GLY A 138 -29.36 10.57 -6.46
CA GLY A 138 -30.83 10.46 -6.54
C GLY A 138 -31.53 11.19 -7.70
N GLY A 139 -30.86 11.33 -8.84
CA GLY A 139 -31.41 11.68 -10.15
C GLY A 139 -30.83 10.82 -11.28
N GLY A 140 -30.19 9.69 -10.97
CA GLY A 140 -29.55 8.79 -11.93
C GLY A 140 -28.15 9.21 -12.37
N THR A 141 -27.59 10.30 -11.82
CA THR A 141 -26.20 10.71 -12.12
C THR A 141 -25.23 9.69 -11.55
N GLN A 142 -24.41 9.14 -12.44
CA GLN A 142 -23.44 8.08 -12.19
C GLN A 142 -22.03 8.69 -12.09
N ILE A 143 -21.30 8.39 -11.02
CA ILE A 143 -19.95 8.87 -10.75
C ILE A 143 -19.07 7.66 -10.45
N LYS A 144 -17.94 7.54 -11.16
CA LYS A 144 -16.91 6.54 -10.87
C LYS A 144 -16.07 7.00 -9.69
N GLY A 145 -16.07 6.23 -8.61
CA GLY A 145 -15.17 6.39 -7.48
C GLY A 145 -14.15 5.26 -7.38
N PHE A 146 -13.24 5.37 -6.42
CA PHE A 146 -12.19 4.42 -6.12
C PHE A 146 -12.31 4.00 -4.66
N GLY A 147 -12.20 2.71 -4.39
CA GLY A 147 -12.34 2.13 -3.06
C GLY A 147 -12.26 0.61 -3.13
N SER A 148 -12.47 -0.06 -2.01
CA SER A 148 -12.50 -1.54 -1.97
C SER A 148 -13.70 -2.06 -1.17
N PHE A 149 -14.85 -1.46 -1.39
CA PHE A 149 -16.11 -1.90 -0.79
C PHE A 149 -16.55 -3.24 -1.39
N MET A 150 -16.51 -4.32 -0.60
CA MET A 150 -16.75 -5.70 -1.03
C MET A 150 -18.11 -6.26 -0.56
N ASP A 151 -18.87 -5.52 0.25
CA ASP A 151 -20.24 -5.94 0.61
C ASP A 151 -21.25 -5.62 -0.51
N LYS A 152 -22.51 -5.98 -0.30
CA LYS A 152 -23.60 -5.74 -1.24
C LYS A 152 -23.86 -4.25 -1.42
N ASP A 153 -24.43 -3.90 -2.57
CA ASP A 153 -24.90 -2.55 -2.86
C ASP A 153 -25.64 -1.92 -1.67
N VAL A 154 -25.24 -0.70 -1.32
CA VAL A 154 -25.95 0.12 -0.36
C VAL A 154 -27.03 0.87 -1.12
N ASP A 155 -28.28 0.48 -0.89
CA ASP A 155 -29.44 1.14 -1.48
C ASP A 155 -29.54 2.61 -1.04
N TYR A 156 -30.41 3.37 -1.69
CA TYR A 156 -30.52 4.81 -1.52
C TYR A 156 -30.62 5.26 -0.06
N CYS A 157 -29.57 5.94 0.41
CA CYS A 157 -29.48 6.52 1.74
C CYS A 157 -29.29 8.04 1.66
N GLU A 158 -29.49 8.72 2.80
CA GLU A 158 -29.38 10.18 2.81
C GLU A 158 -27.91 10.63 2.70
N LEU A 159 -27.58 11.46 1.72
CA LEU A 159 -26.27 12.08 1.53
C LEU A 159 -26.25 13.45 2.21
N ILE A 160 -25.33 13.63 3.16
CA ILE A 160 -25.15 14.87 3.90
C ILE A 160 -23.73 15.40 3.77
N HIS A 161 -23.60 16.72 3.76
CA HIS A 161 -22.28 17.34 3.91
C HIS A 161 -21.76 17.12 5.32
N TRP A 162 -20.44 16.96 5.47
CA TRP A 162 -19.78 16.72 6.76
C TRP A 162 -20.23 17.64 7.90
N SER A 163 -20.43 18.93 7.60
CA SER A 163 -20.84 19.93 8.59
C SER A 163 -22.23 19.66 9.20
N GLU A 164 -23.06 18.85 8.54
CA GLU A 164 -24.42 18.50 8.96
C GLU A 164 -24.47 17.12 9.63
N TYR A 165 -23.40 16.69 10.31
CA TYR A 165 -23.26 15.35 10.87
C TYR A 165 -24.53 14.81 11.57
N VAL A 166 -25.06 13.66 11.07
CA VAL A 166 -26.20 12.92 11.65
C VAL A 166 -25.96 11.40 11.53
N LEU A 167 -26.39 10.66 12.55
CA LEU A 167 -26.43 9.19 12.60
C LEU A 167 -27.16 8.56 11.39
N TYR A 168 -26.66 7.41 10.92
CA TYR A 168 -27.25 6.57 9.85
C TYR A 168 -27.38 7.23 8.47
N LYS A 169 -26.50 8.17 8.16
CA LYS A 169 -26.44 8.83 6.84
C LYS A 169 -25.09 8.60 6.16
N PHE A 170 -25.04 8.90 4.87
CA PHE A 170 -23.82 8.91 4.09
C PHE A 170 -23.16 10.29 4.18
N LEU A 171 -21.88 10.33 4.58
CA LEU A 171 -21.16 11.59 4.72
C LEU A 171 -20.38 11.93 3.45
N PHE A 172 -20.49 13.18 3.02
CA PHE A 172 -19.67 13.74 1.96
C PHE A 172 -18.74 14.83 2.50
N ARG A 173 -17.47 14.79 2.08
CA ARG A 173 -16.52 15.86 2.33
C ARG A 173 -15.75 16.21 1.06
N LEU A 174 -15.87 17.48 0.65
CA LEU A 174 -15.02 18.07 -0.37
C LEU A 174 -13.63 18.36 0.23
N TYR A 175 -12.57 18.03 -0.51
CA TYR A 175 -11.17 18.17 -0.08
C TYR A 175 -10.88 17.47 1.25
N CYS A 176 -10.63 16.17 1.20
CA CYS A 176 -10.32 15.39 2.38
C CYS A 176 -8.91 14.78 2.33
N ASN A 177 -8.15 15.04 3.39
CA ASN A 177 -6.98 14.26 3.73
C ASN A 177 -7.33 13.44 4.98
N PHE A 178 -7.85 12.22 4.77
CA PHE A 178 -8.27 11.35 5.86
C PHE A 178 -7.14 10.37 6.19
N ASN A 179 -6.67 10.43 7.43
CA ASN A 179 -5.93 9.31 8.01
C ASN A 179 -6.90 8.24 8.53
N ILE A 180 -6.38 7.04 8.76
CA ILE A 180 -7.11 5.90 9.33
C ILE A 180 -7.90 6.29 10.59
N GLY A 181 -7.29 7.10 11.47
CA GLY A 181 -7.90 7.53 12.73
C GLY A 181 -9.23 8.24 12.53
N ARG A 182 -9.29 9.22 11.62
CA ARG A 182 -10.52 9.95 11.32
C ARG A 182 -11.61 9.10 10.66
N ILE A 183 -11.23 8.15 9.80
CA ILE A 183 -12.20 7.22 9.19
C ILE A 183 -12.85 6.35 10.27
N LYS A 184 -12.05 5.85 11.23
CA LYS A 184 -12.57 5.10 12.38
C LYS A 184 -13.49 5.95 13.26
N GLU A 185 -13.11 7.19 13.56
CA GLU A 185 -13.95 8.12 14.32
C GLU A 185 -15.33 8.30 13.68
N LEU A 186 -15.37 8.45 12.36
CA LEU A 186 -16.63 8.59 11.62
C LEU A 186 -17.50 7.36 11.65
N PHE A 187 -16.87 6.21 11.54
CA PHE A 187 -17.58 4.95 11.61
C PHE A 187 -18.11 4.65 13.02
N ASN A 188 -17.41 5.07 14.08
CA ASN A 188 -17.92 5.04 15.45
C ASN A 188 -19.12 5.97 15.64
N ALA A 189 -19.21 6.99 14.80
CA ALA A 189 -20.32 7.91 14.66
C ALA A 189 -21.53 7.26 13.91
N ASN A 190 -21.40 6.00 13.49
CA ASN A 190 -22.49 5.17 12.98
C ASN A 190 -23.12 5.73 11.69
N VAL A 191 -22.26 6.17 10.78
CA VAL A 191 -22.59 6.58 9.41
C VAL A 191 -22.66 5.36 8.50
N ALA A 192 -23.47 5.43 7.45
CA ALA A 192 -23.62 4.34 6.48
C ALA A 192 -22.38 4.18 5.58
N GLY A 193 -21.65 5.28 5.35
CA GLY A 193 -20.46 5.31 4.51
C GLY A 193 -19.91 6.72 4.33
N ILE A 194 -18.79 6.81 3.63
CA ILE A 194 -18.01 8.04 3.46
C ILE A 194 -17.65 8.24 1.99
N LEU A 195 -17.93 9.43 1.46
CA LEU A 195 -17.55 9.90 0.14
C LEU A 195 -16.55 11.04 0.28
N CYS A 196 -15.43 10.88 -0.41
CA CYS A 196 -14.21 11.62 -0.19
C CYS A 196 -13.71 12.21 -1.50
N SER A 197 -13.62 13.53 -1.60
CA SER A 197 -12.96 14.17 -2.74
C SER A 197 -11.49 14.40 -2.42
N SER A 198 -10.59 13.76 -3.17
CA SER A 198 -9.13 13.92 -3.03
C SER A 198 -8.44 13.93 -4.40
N GLN A 199 -7.15 14.25 -4.44
CA GLN A 199 -6.31 13.98 -5.60
C GLN A 199 -6.21 12.45 -5.79
N ILE A 200 -6.36 11.98 -7.03
CA ILE A 200 -6.63 10.57 -7.42
C ILE A 200 -5.52 9.57 -7.00
N HIS A 201 -4.41 10.07 -6.47
CA HIS A 201 -3.19 9.30 -6.24
C HIS A 201 -3.02 8.79 -4.81
N ASP A 202 -3.84 9.26 -3.85
CA ASP A 202 -3.73 8.93 -2.42
C ASP A 202 -4.99 8.23 -1.86
N TYR A 203 -5.61 7.31 -2.62
CA TYR A 203 -6.67 6.50 -2.02
C TYR A 203 -6.03 5.33 -1.28
N GLN A 204 -6.48 5.08 -0.06
CA GLN A 204 -6.14 3.87 0.66
C GLN A 204 -7.45 3.23 1.08
N SER A 205 -7.55 1.93 0.85
CA SER A 205 -8.74 1.16 1.22
C SER A 205 -8.61 0.69 2.66
N TYR A 206 -9.50 1.21 3.51
CA TYR A 206 -9.40 0.98 4.96
C TYR A 206 -10.52 0.09 5.50
N GLU A 207 -11.54 -0.20 4.71
CA GLU A 207 -12.72 -0.91 5.16
C GLU A 207 -13.35 -1.64 3.99
N LEU A 208 -13.63 -2.94 4.14
CA LEU A 208 -14.22 -3.75 3.08
C LEU A 208 -15.76 -3.82 3.16
N TYR A 209 -16.34 -3.62 4.33
CA TYR A 209 -17.77 -3.86 4.57
C TYR A 209 -18.58 -2.59 4.80
N ARG A 210 -17.94 -1.44 4.92
CA ARG A 210 -18.61 -0.14 4.80
C ARG A 210 -17.96 0.68 3.70
N PRO A 211 -18.74 1.33 2.84
CA PRO A 211 -18.19 2.02 1.70
C PRO A 211 -17.42 3.28 2.13
N VAL A 212 -16.14 3.30 1.79
CA VAL A 212 -15.30 4.50 1.73
C VAL A 212 -14.92 4.69 0.28
N VAL A 213 -15.43 5.75 -0.34
CA VAL A 213 -15.31 5.99 -1.78
C VAL A 213 -14.60 7.31 -2.03
N TYR A 214 -13.48 7.23 -2.74
CA TYR A 214 -12.72 8.38 -3.20
C TYR A 214 -13.17 8.79 -4.59
N VAL A 215 -13.46 10.06 -4.81
CA VAL A 215 -13.84 10.61 -6.11
C VAL A 215 -12.86 11.70 -6.52
N THR A 216 -12.82 11.99 -7.81
CA THR A 216 -12.01 13.09 -8.35
C THR A 216 -12.50 14.43 -7.80
N GLU A 217 -11.63 15.45 -7.79
CA GLU A 217 -12.01 16.80 -7.40
C GLU A 217 -13.16 17.37 -8.25
N ILE A 218 -13.12 17.10 -9.55
CA ILE A 218 -14.16 17.52 -10.51
C ILE A 218 -15.51 16.91 -10.12
N ASP A 219 -15.52 15.63 -9.78
CA ASP A 219 -16.76 14.94 -9.37
C ASP A 219 -17.19 15.32 -7.96
N GLY A 220 -16.25 15.60 -7.05
CA GLY A 220 -16.52 16.16 -5.73
C GLY A 220 -17.30 17.47 -5.84
N ILE A 221 -16.90 18.39 -6.73
CA ILE A 221 -17.62 19.65 -6.96
C ILE A 221 -19.04 19.39 -7.49
N LYS A 222 -19.23 18.38 -8.34
CA LYS A 222 -20.58 17.99 -8.82
C LYS A 222 -21.45 17.48 -7.67
N ILE A 223 -20.88 16.65 -6.78
CA ILE A 223 -21.58 16.11 -5.60
C ILE A 223 -21.95 17.24 -4.63
N GLN A 224 -21.07 18.21 -4.41
CA GLN A 224 -21.38 19.37 -3.56
C GLN A 224 -22.57 20.15 -4.11
N LYS A 225 -22.57 20.49 -5.40
CA LYS A 225 -23.69 21.16 -6.06
C LYS A 225 -24.99 20.35 -5.99
N TYR A 226 -24.90 19.03 -6.02
CA TYR A 226 -26.05 18.14 -5.87
C TYR A 226 -26.67 18.24 -4.46
N ILE A 227 -25.83 18.22 -3.42
CA ILE A 227 -26.26 18.36 -2.01
C ILE A 227 -26.93 19.71 -1.77
N ASP A 228 -26.35 20.80 -2.29
CA ASP A 228 -26.85 22.17 -2.11
C ASP A 228 -28.26 22.36 -2.72
N ASN A 229 -28.59 21.60 -3.76
CA ASN A 229 -29.90 21.61 -4.42
C ASN A 229 -30.98 20.78 -3.69
N LYS A 230 -30.79 20.47 -2.40
CA LYS A 230 -31.68 19.67 -1.52
C LYS A 230 -31.98 18.26 -2.02
N LYS A 231 -31.25 17.76 -3.01
CA LYS A 231 -31.26 16.34 -3.36
C LYS A 231 -30.20 15.65 -2.51
N LYS A 232 -30.65 14.74 -1.64
CA LYS A 232 -29.80 14.14 -0.62
C LYS A 232 -29.86 12.63 -0.68
N LYS A 233 -29.95 11.99 -1.86
CA LYS A 233 -29.97 10.53 -1.94
C LYS A 233 -28.77 10.01 -2.71
N VAL A 234 -28.12 8.99 -2.18
CA VAL A 234 -26.99 8.31 -2.83
C VAL A 234 -27.15 6.80 -2.69
N LYS A 235 -26.82 6.09 -3.76
CA LYS A 235 -26.66 4.63 -3.79
C LYS A 235 -25.21 4.32 -4.10
N ILE A 236 -24.63 3.35 -3.41
CA ILE A 236 -23.25 2.91 -3.61
C ILE A 236 -23.26 1.45 -4.04
N TYR A 237 -22.56 1.16 -5.13
CA TYR A 237 -22.44 -0.20 -5.64
C TYR A 237 -21.25 -0.92 -5.03
N GLN A 238 -21.32 -2.25 -4.97
CA GLN A 238 -20.16 -3.08 -4.70
C GLN A 238 -19.01 -2.74 -5.66
N THR A 239 -17.79 -2.76 -5.15
CA THR A 239 -16.58 -2.47 -5.92
C THR A 239 -16.32 -3.59 -6.91
N ILE A 240 -15.95 -3.19 -8.13
CA ILE A 240 -15.50 -4.10 -9.18
C ILE A 240 -14.07 -3.77 -9.59
N ASN A 241 -13.35 -4.75 -10.12
CA ASN A 241 -12.10 -4.47 -10.82
C ASN A 241 -12.41 -4.16 -12.29
N GLU A 242 -11.99 -3.00 -12.76
CA GLU A 242 -12.15 -2.57 -14.15
C GLU A 242 -10.76 -2.40 -14.78
N GLU A 243 -10.51 -3.15 -15.86
CA GLU A 243 -9.32 -2.96 -16.70
C GLU A 243 -9.36 -1.57 -17.35
N GLN A 244 -8.22 -0.87 -17.34
CA GLN A 244 -8.06 0.44 -17.94
C GLN A 244 -7.35 0.28 -19.29
N ASP A 245 -8.02 0.68 -20.37
CA ASP A 245 -7.43 0.69 -21.70
C ASP A 245 -6.26 1.68 -21.78
N GLY A 246 -5.10 1.21 -22.24
CA GLY A 246 -3.93 2.04 -22.57
C GLY A 246 -3.12 2.56 -21.37
N ASP A 247 -3.43 2.11 -20.14
CA ASP A 247 -2.81 2.61 -18.90
C ASP A 247 -2.00 1.55 -18.17
N LEU A 248 -1.27 0.70 -18.90
CA LEU A 248 -0.45 -0.38 -18.32
C LEU A 248 0.96 0.12 -17.94
N CYS A 249 1.46 -0.35 -16.80
CA CYS A 249 2.84 -0.15 -16.33
C CYS A 249 3.29 1.32 -16.19
N LYS A 250 2.37 2.26 -15.93
CA LYS A 250 2.74 3.64 -15.56
C LYS A 250 3.30 3.68 -14.15
N VAL A 251 4.48 4.28 -14.02
CA VAL A 251 5.12 4.51 -12.72
C VAL A 251 4.19 5.33 -11.82
N GLY A 252 3.98 4.85 -10.61
CA GLY A 252 3.13 5.49 -9.62
C GLY A 252 3.69 6.84 -9.20
N LEU A 253 2.79 7.81 -8.95
CA LEU A 253 3.19 9.14 -8.48
C LEU A 253 4.01 9.06 -7.19
N ILE A 254 3.59 8.19 -6.26
CA ILE A 254 4.23 7.98 -4.95
C ILE A 254 5.51 7.14 -5.02
N SER A 255 5.81 6.48 -6.15
CA SER A 255 7.05 5.68 -6.28
C SER A 255 8.26 6.60 -6.14
N GLY A 256 9.17 6.28 -5.22
CA GLY A 256 10.40 7.03 -5.01
C GLY A 256 11.20 7.24 -6.30
N LYS A 257 11.88 8.39 -6.37
CA LYS A 257 12.56 8.88 -7.58
C LYS A 257 14.01 9.21 -7.27
N GLY A 258 14.89 8.81 -8.18
CA GLY A 258 16.32 9.13 -8.11
C GLY A 258 16.63 10.64 -8.20
N SER A 259 17.91 11.01 -8.25
CA SER A 259 19.07 10.13 -8.46
C SER A 259 19.57 9.41 -7.19
N ASN A 260 20.52 8.48 -7.35
CA ASN A 260 21.22 7.82 -6.25
C ASN A 260 22.18 8.82 -5.55
N PRO A 261 21.96 9.12 -4.26
CA PRO A 261 22.79 10.08 -3.52
C PRO A 261 24.23 9.60 -3.24
N TYR A 262 24.49 8.30 -3.22
CA TYR A 262 25.85 7.77 -2.98
C TYR A 262 26.75 7.86 -4.20
N ASP A 263 26.19 7.58 -5.38
CA ASP A 263 26.89 7.65 -6.66
C ASP A 263 25.89 7.97 -7.79
N PRO A 264 25.93 9.18 -8.35
CA PRO A 264 25.00 9.58 -9.41
C PRO A 264 25.21 8.81 -10.73
N TYR A 265 26.31 8.09 -10.90
CA TYR A 265 26.55 7.24 -12.07
C TYR A 265 25.90 5.86 -11.95
N VAL A 266 25.50 5.47 -10.74
CA VAL A 266 24.72 4.24 -10.49
C VAL A 266 23.24 4.62 -10.46
N LEU A 267 22.58 4.49 -11.62
CA LEU A 267 21.16 4.81 -11.74
C LEU A 267 20.29 3.92 -10.84
N LYS A 268 19.37 4.57 -10.14
CA LYS A 268 18.34 3.99 -9.30
C LYS A 268 17.02 4.74 -9.51
N LEU A 269 15.85 4.11 -9.38
CA LEU A 269 15.57 2.69 -9.09
C LEU A 269 15.93 1.75 -10.25
N ASN A 270 16.01 0.44 -10.01
CA ASN A 270 16.46 -0.53 -11.03
C ASN A 270 15.34 -1.03 -11.96
N ILE A 271 14.17 -1.36 -11.40
CA ILE A 271 13.02 -1.89 -12.15
C ILE A 271 11.69 -1.43 -11.52
N CYS A 272 10.63 -1.27 -12.31
CA CYS A 272 9.28 -1.06 -11.77
C CYS A 272 8.44 -2.34 -11.87
N ALA A 273 7.62 -2.61 -10.86
CA ALA A 273 6.68 -3.71 -10.82
C ALA A 273 5.29 -3.25 -10.35
N PRO A 274 4.20 -3.98 -10.69
CA PRO A 274 2.87 -3.65 -10.21
C PRO A 274 2.80 -3.62 -8.68
N GLY A 275 2.49 -2.45 -8.11
CA GLY A 275 2.34 -2.25 -6.65
C GLY A 275 1.08 -1.48 -6.25
N LYS A 276 0.30 -1.03 -7.25
CA LYS A 276 -0.99 -0.35 -7.07
C LYS A 276 -2.15 -1.33 -7.28
N ASP A 277 -3.13 -1.28 -6.38
CA ASP A 277 -4.35 -2.10 -6.41
C ASP A 277 -4.06 -3.61 -6.44
N ILE A 278 -3.07 -4.06 -5.67
CA ILE A 278 -2.70 -5.47 -5.62
C ILE A 278 -3.56 -6.22 -4.62
N LEU A 279 -4.36 -7.16 -5.12
CA LEU A 279 -5.06 -8.13 -4.29
C LEU A 279 -4.06 -9.16 -3.76
N CYS A 280 -3.96 -9.28 -2.43
CA CYS A 280 -3.02 -10.17 -1.76
C CYS A 280 -3.66 -10.84 -0.54
N ALA A 281 -2.97 -11.86 -0.01
CA ALA A 281 -3.36 -12.49 1.24
C ALA A 281 -3.30 -11.48 2.39
N ASN A 282 -4.22 -11.61 3.33
CA ASN A 282 -4.29 -10.71 4.48
C ASN A 282 -4.71 -11.50 5.72
N LYS A 283 -4.46 -10.94 6.90
CA LYS A 283 -4.92 -11.54 8.16
C LYS A 283 -6.45 -11.65 8.14
N TYR A 284 -6.98 -12.79 8.59
CA TYR A 284 -8.41 -13.09 8.59
C TYR A 284 -9.29 -12.08 9.38
N ASN A 285 -8.71 -11.33 10.30
CA ASN A 285 -9.38 -10.28 11.07
C ASN A 285 -8.89 -8.86 10.72
N ALA A 286 -7.98 -8.72 9.77
CA ALA A 286 -7.63 -7.42 9.22
C ALA A 286 -8.72 -7.01 8.24
N GLN A 287 -9.40 -5.91 8.58
CA GLN A 287 -10.49 -5.37 7.79
C GLN A 287 -10.02 -4.47 6.64
N ASN A 288 -8.71 -4.33 6.47
CA ASN A 288 -8.09 -3.36 5.56
C ASN A 288 -7.34 -4.09 4.46
N MET A 289 -7.74 -3.95 3.19
CA MET A 289 -6.82 -4.24 2.09
C MET A 289 -5.92 -3.03 1.87
N TYR A 290 -4.64 -3.14 2.22
CA TYR A 290 -3.67 -2.12 1.80
C TYR A 290 -3.54 -2.23 0.28
N ALA A 291 -4.15 -1.31 -0.46
CA ALA A 291 -4.13 -1.29 -1.93
C ALA A 291 -2.84 -0.69 -2.50
N HIS A 292 -1.87 -0.36 -1.65
CA HIS A 292 -0.59 0.24 -2.02
C HIS A 292 0.52 -0.38 -1.19
N TYR A 293 1.41 -1.13 -1.84
CA TYR A 293 2.62 -1.70 -1.25
C TYR A 293 3.85 -1.15 -1.95
#